data_AF-A0ABD2WF48-F1
#
_entry.id   AF-A0ABD2WF48-F1
#
_cell.length_a   1.000
_cell.length_b   1.000
_cell.length_c   1.000
_cell.angle_alpha   90.00
_cell.angle_beta   90.00
_cell.angle_gamma   90.00
#
_symmetry.space_group_name_H-M   'P 1'
#
loop_
_entity.id
_entity.type
_entity.pdbx_description
1 polymer ?
#
loop_
_entity_poly.entity_id
_entity_poly.type
_entity_poly.pdbx_seq_one_letter_code
_entity_poly.pdbx_strand_id
1 'polypeptide(L)'
;MGCASLEDRRRYFVGLQVYRAVSLRRPHCISEMFQRWDTGMAPRTRSSSLPQLTVPDSSSEVRRRSFSIMGARLWNDLPLAVRNTESLPQFRRRLRTYLTSCR
;
A
#
# COMPACT_ATOMS: atom_id res chain seq x y z
N MET A 1 -12.92 17.60 -17.61
CA MET A 1 -12.37 17.72 -16.25
C MET A 1 -13.26 16.93 -15.30
N GLY A 2 -13.18 15.59 -15.34
CA GLY A 2 -14.22 14.73 -14.75
C GLY A 2 -13.70 13.94 -13.56
N CYS A 3 -14.16 14.31 -12.37
CA CYS A 3 -14.19 13.56 -11.11
C CYS A 3 -13.11 12.48 -10.95
N ALA A 4 -12.05 12.78 -10.18
CA ALA A 4 -11.38 11.70 -9.45
C ALA A 4 -12.50 10.94 -8.71
N SER A 5 -12.68 9.65 -9.01
CA SER A 5 -13.74 8.86 -8.39
C SER A 5 -13.56 8.93 -6.87
N LEU A 6 -14.65 8.86 -6.10
CA LEU A 6 -14.55 8.72 -4.64
C LEU A 6 -13.64 7.55 -4.27
N GLU A 7 -13.60 6.53 -5.13
CA GLU A 7 -12.69 5.40 -5.02
C GLU A 7 -11.21 5.79 -5.20
N ASP A 8 -10.88 6.60 -6.20
CA ASP A 8 -9.51 7.11 -6.41
C ASP A 8 -9.07 7.98 -5.22
N ARG A 9 -9.98 8.82 -4.71
CA ARG A 9 -9.72 9.64 -3.53
C ARG A 9 -9.50 8.76 -2.30
N ARG A 10 -10.32 7.72 -2.10
CA ARG A 10 -10.15 6.74 -1.02
C ARG A 10 -8.80 6.03 -1.13
N ARG A 11 -8.47 5.48 -2.30
CA ARG A 11 -7.18 4.81 -2.57
C ARG A 11 -6.00 5.74 -2.32
N TYR A 12 -6.08 6.99 -2.75
CA TYR A 12 -5.04 7.99 -2.51
C TYR A 12 -4.79 8.22 -1.01
N PHE A 13 -5.84 8.44 -0.22
CA PHE A 13 -5.67 8.65 1.22
C PHE A 13 -5.19 7.40 1.94
N VAL A 14 -5.68 6.22 1.54
CA VAL A 14 -5.21 4.93 2.09
C VAL A 14 -3.73 4.75 1.80
N GLY A 15 -3.29 4.91 0.54
CA GLY A 15 -1.88 4.78 0.16
C GLY A 15 -0.98 5.77 0.91
N LEU A 16 -1.45 6.99 1.15
CA LEU A 16 -0.73 7.98 1.96
C LEU A 16 -0.56 7.54 3.41
N GLN A 17 -1.60 6.97 4.02
CA GLN A 17 -1.51 6.47 5.39
C GLN A 17 -0.62 5.23 5.49
N VAL A 18 -0.68 4.33 4.50
CA VAL A 18 0.24 3.18 4.43
C VAL A 18 1.68 3.63 4.28
N TYR A 19 1.97 4.63 3.43
CA TYR A 19 3.32 5.19 3.32
C TYR A 19 3.83 5.74 4.65
N ARG A 20 2.99 6.45 5.40
CA ARG A 20 3.34 6.95 6.74
C ARG A 20 3.60 5.80 7.72
N ALA A 21 2.77 4.77 7.68
CA ALA A 21 2.92 3.60 8.54
C ALA A 21 4.20 2.78 8.19
N VAL A 22 4.52 2.61 6.91
CA VAL A 22 5.64 1.76 6.46
C VAL A 22 6.97 2.50 6.51
N SER A 23 7.00 3.75 6.04
CA SER A 23 8.23 4.56 5.91
C SER A 23 8.52 5.36 7.18
N LEU A 24 7.49 5.94 7.81
CA LEU A 24 7.65 6.78 9.01
C LEU A 24 7.33 6.04 10.32
N ARG A 25 6.81 4.80 10.25
CA ARG A 25 6.35 4.02 11.42
C ARG A 25 5.33 4.78 12.29
N ARG A 26 4.47 5.58 11.65
CA ARG A 26 3.48 6.42 12.33
C ARG A 26 2.12 6.45 11.61
N PRO A 27 1.00 6.50 12.37
CA PRO A 27 0.89 6.30 13.81
C PRO A 27 1.14 4.83 14.20
N HIS A 28 1.52 4.58 15.45
CA HIS A 28 1.90 3.23 15.93
C HIS A 28 0.79 2.20 15.69
N CYS A 29 -0.45 2.56 16.06
CA CYS A 29 -1.63 1.70 15.91
C CYS A 29 -1.89 1.24 14.47
N ILE A 30 -1.58 2.06 13.47
CA ILE A 30 -1.73 1.70 12.06
C ILE A 30 -0.50 0.90 11.58
N SER A 31 0.69 1.22 12.09
CA SER A 31 1.92 0.53 11.71
C SER A 31 1.91 -0.94 12.17
N GLU A 32 1.34 -1.22 13.34
CA GLU A 32 1.14 -2.58 13.85
C GLU A 32 0.22 -3.44 12.96
N MET A 33 -0.68 -2.81 12.19
CA MET A 33 -1.56 -3.53 11.27
C MET A 33 -0.82 -4.06 10.03
N PHE A 34 0.36 -3.52 9.72
CA PHE A 34 1.12 -3.86 8.52
C PHE A 34 2.39 -4.61 8.90
N GLN A 35 2.27 -5.94 8.99
CA GLN A 35 3.43 -6.80 9.10
C GLN A 35 4.13 -6.87 7.74
N ARG A 36 5.43 -6.58 7.73
CA ARG A 36 6.27 -6.84 6.56
C ARG A 36 6.32 -8.35 6.35
N TRP A 37 6.28 -8.78 5.10
CA TRP A 37 6.47 -10.18 4.77
C TRP A 37 7.85 -10.64 5.27
N ASP A 38 7.85 -11.42 6.35
CA ASP A 38 9.08 -11.98 6.91
C ASP A 38 9.58 -13.07 5.98
N THR A 39 10.73 -12.81 5.34
CA THR A 39 11.31 -13.68 4.31
C THR A 39 12.05 -14.88 4.93
N GLY A 40 11.81 -15.20 6.21
CA GLY A 40 12.47 -16.29 6.93
C GLY A 40 11.96 -17.70 6.62
N MET A 41 10.77 -17.86 6.04
CA MET A 41 10.09 -19.17 5.90
C MET A 41 9.66 -19.54 4.47
N ALA A 42 9.99 -18.75 3.45
CA ALA A 42 9.61 -19.04 2.05
C ALA A 42 10.86 -19.27 1.17
N PRO A 43 10.85 -20.29 0.28
CA PRO A 43 11.96 -20.52 -0.64
C PRO A 43 12.18 -19.29 -1.52
N ARG A 44 13.41 -18.75 -1.47
CA ARG A 44 13.88 -17.54 -2.16
C ARG A 44 13.89 -17.75 -3.69
N THR A 45 12.71 -17.80 -4.29
CA THR A 45 12.51 -17.71 -5.75
C THR A 45 12.58 -16.25 -6.16
N ARG A 46 13.10 -15.95 -7.35
CA ARG A 46 13.51 -14.58 -7.78
C ARG A 46 12.40 -13.50 -7.75
N SER A 47 11.14 -13.87 -7.49
CA SER A 47 9.99 -12.97 -7.27
C SER A 47 9.76 -12.54 -5.81
N SER A 48 10.49 -13.13 -4.84
CA SER A 48 10.28 -12.97 -3.38
C SER A 48 11.12 -11.86 -2.73
N SER A 49 11.84 -11.06 -3.52
CA SER A 49 12.77 -10.03 -3.03
C SER A 49 12.16 -8.62 -2.91
N LEU A 50 10.87 -8.46 -3.21
CA LEU A 50 10.20 -7.17 -3.08
C LEU A 50 9.71 -6.99 -1.64
N PRO A 51 9.90 -5.81 -1.00
CA PRO A 51 9.32 -5.51 0.31
C PRO A 51 7.80 -5.41 0.16
N GLN A 52 7.14 -6.55 0.26
CA GLN A 52 5.69 -6.69 0.23
C GLN A 52 5.13 -6.73 1.65
N LEU A 53 3.93 -6.18 1.81
CA LEU A 53 3.17 -6.29 3.05
C LEU A 53 2.39 -7.61 3.04
N THR A 54 2.35 -8.28 4.18
CA THR A 54 1.51 -9.48 4.35
C THR A 54 0.04 -9.08 4.24
N VAL A 55 -0.67 -9.67 3.29
CA VAL A 55 -2.12 -9.49 3.16
C VAL A 55 -2.79 -10.67 3.85
N PRO A 56 -3.47 -10.47 5.00
CA PRO A 56 -4.15 -11.58 5.66
C PRO A 56 -5.29 -12.09 4.78
N ASP A 57 -5.40 -13.41 4.65
CA ASP A 57 -6.51 -14.02 3.93
C ASP A 57 -7.80 -13.82 4.74
N SER A 58 -8.87 -13.46 4.04
CA SER A 58 -10.18 -13.28 4.63
C SER A 58 -11.29 -13.75 3.71
N SER A 59 -12.07 -14.69 4.24
CA SER A 59 -13.29 -15.20 3.61
C SER A 59 -14.43 -14.17 3.56
N SER A 60 -14.44 -13.18 4.46
CA SER A 60 -15.50 -12.16 4.57
C SER A 60 -15.20 -10.93 3.72
N GLU A 61 -16.15 -10.52 2.88
CA GLU A 61 -16.05 -9.31 2.05
C GLU A 61 -15.87 -8.03 2.88
N VAL A 62 -16.49 -7.96 4.06
CA VAL A 62 -16.35 -6.83 5.00
C VAL A 62 -14.89 -6.70 5.42
N ARG A 63 -14.25 -7.83 5.75
CA ARG A 63 -12.85 -7.87 6.15
C ARG A 63 -11.92 -7.56 4.97
N ARG A 64 -12.23 -8.00 3.75
CA ARG A 64 -11.47 -7.60 2.54
C ARG A 64 -11.48 -6.09 2.30
N ARG A 65 -12.55 -5.40 2.71
CA ARG A 65 -12.68 -3.94 2.63
C ARG A 65 -12.06 -3.20 3.83
N SER A 66 -11.55 -3.92 4.82
CA SER A 66 -10.85 -3.32 5.96
C SER A 66 -9.64 -2.52 5.50
N PHE A 67 -9.28 -1.52 6.31
CA PHE A 67 -8.15 -0.64 6.01
C PHE A 67 -6.85 -1.42 5.83
N SER A 68 -6.58 -2.42 6.68
CA SER A 68 -5.35 -3.21 6.64
C SER A 68 -5.23 -4.03 5.36
N ILE A 69 -6.30 -4.74 4.95
CA ILE A 69 -6.24 -5.57 3.74
C ILE A 69 -6.19 -4.71 2.47
N MET A 70 -7.05 -3.70 2.38
CA MET A 70 -7.08 -2.81 1.22
C MET A 70 -5.77 -2.02 1.11
N GLY A 71 -5.23 -1.54 2.22
CA GLY A 71 -3.97 -0.81 2.27
C GLY A 71 -2.78 -1.68 1.89
N ALA A 72 -2.71 -2.92 2.38
CA ALA A 72 -1.65 -3.85 2.04
C ALA A 72 -1.69 -4.25 0.55
N ARG A 73 -2.89 -4.53 0.00
CA ARG A 73 -3.07 -4.80 -1.43
C ARG A 73 -2.65 -3.61 -2.29
N LEU A 74 -3.18 -2.43 -1.98
CA LEU A 74 -2.82 -1.20 -2.70
C LEU A 74 -1.30 -0.98 -2.70
N TRP A 75 -0.65 -1.15 -1.54
CA TRP A 75 0.80 -0.98 -1.43
C TRP A 75 1.58 -2.00 -2.27
N ASN A 76 1.15 -3.26 -2.30
CA ASN A 76 1.80 -4.31 -3.08
C ASN A 76 1.63 -4.08 -4.60
N ASP A 77 0.48 -3.56 -5.02
CA ASP A 77 0.22 -3.18 -6.41
C ASP A 77 1.05 -1.96 -6.86
N LEU A 78 1.52 -1.11 -5.93
CA LEU A 78 2.35 0.03 -6.31
C LEU A 78 3.71 -0.42 -6.88
N PRO A 79 4.17 0.18 -7.98
CA PRO A 79 5.50 -0.09 -8.49
C PRO A 79 6.57 0.38 -7.49
N LEU A 80 7.72 -0.29 -7.47
CA LEU A 80 8.84 0.06 -6.58
C LEU A 80 9.27 1.52 -6.69
N ALA A 81 9.21 2.09 -7.90
CA ALA A 81 9.52 3.50 -8.13
C ALA A 81 8.60 4.44 -7.34
N VAL A 82 7.37 4.04 -7.04
CA VAL A 82 6.46 4.84 -6.19
C VAL A 82 6.73 4.55 -4.71
N ARG A 83 7.01 3.30 -4.33
CA ARG A 83 7.26 2.90 -2.92
C ARG A 83 8.57 3.45 -2.35
N ASN A 84 9.65 3.45 -3.13
CA ASN A 84 10.99 3.84 -2.70
C ASN A 84 11.25 5.36 -2.75
N THR A 85 10.21 6.19 -2.81
CA THR A 85 10.40 7.65 -2.71
C THR A 85 10.80 8.04 -1.30
N GLU A 86 11.81 8.88 -1.16
CA GLU A 86 12.31 9.32 0.16
C GLU A 86 11.43 10.43 0.77
N SER A 87 10.72 11.20 -0.06
CA SER A 87 9.96 12.36 0.39
C SER A 87 8.45 12.22 0.16
N LEU A 88 7.68 12.62 1.17
CA LEU A 88 6.21 12.61 1.13
C LEU A 88 5.61 13.43 -0.04
N PRO A 89 6.15 14.61 -0.42
CA PRO A 89 5.64 15.36 -1.57
C PRO A 89 5.84 14.62 -2.89
N GLN A 90 6.99 13.96 -3.07
CA GLN A 90 7.24 13.15 -4.26
C GLN A 90 6.34 11.91 -4.31
N PHE A 91 6.15 11.24 -3.17
CA PHE A 91 5.21 10.12 -3.05
C PHE A 91 3.79 10.53 -3.46
N ARG A 92 3.28 11.66 -2.92
CA ARG A 92 1.94 12.19 -3.25
C ARG A 92 1.76 12.41 -4.75
N ARG A 93 2.74 13.05 -5.40
CA ARG A 93 2.69 13.31 -6.84
C ARG A 93 2.65 12.01 -7.63
N ARG A 94 3.58 11.08 -7.35
CA ARG A 94 3.69 9.80 -8.04
C ARG A 94 2.46 8.91 -7.82
N LEU A 95 1.93 8.85 -6.60
CA LEU A 95 0.71 8.12 -6.27
C LEU A 95 -0.50 8.69 -7.01
N ARG A 96 -0.64 10.01 -7.06
CA ARG A 96 -1.73 10.66 -7.80
C ARG A 96 -1.65 10.33 -9.28
N THR A 97 -0.47 10.44 -9.89
CA THR A 97 -0.26 10.04 -11.28
C THR A 97 -0.60 8.57 -11.50
N TYR A 98 -0.13 7.66 -10.64
CA TYR A 98 -0.43 6.23 -10.76
C TYR A 98 -1.95 5.94 -10.75
N LEU A 99 -2.68 6.55 -9.81
CA LEU A 99 -4.13 6.35 -9.69
C LEU A 99 -4.93 6.98 -10.84
N THR A 100 -4.41 8.05 -11.47
CA THR A 100 -5.08 8.70 -12.60
C THR A 100 -4.68 8.15 -13.97
N SER A 101 -3.48 7.56 -14.09
CA SER A 101 -2.92 7.05 -15.35
C SER A 101 -3.30 5.59 -15.63
N CYS A 102 -3.61 4.79 -14.61
CA CYS A 102 -4.27 3.49 -14.79
C CYS A 102 -5.78 3.71 -14.95
N ARG A 103 -6.20 4.14 -16.14
CA ARG A 103 -7.58 4.11 -16.60
C ARG A 103 -7.63 3.65 -18.05
#